data_AF-A0A7K7VFM9-F1
#
_entry.id   AF-A0A7K7VFM9-F1
#
_cell.length_a   1.000
_cell.length_b   1.000
_cell.length_c   1.000
_cell.angle_alpha   90.00
_cell.angle_beta   90.00
_cell.angle_gamma   90.00
#
_symmetry.space_group_name_H-M   'P 1'
#
loop_
_entity.id
_entity.type
_entity.pdbx_description
1 polymer ?
#
loop_
_entity_poly.entity_id
_entity_poly.type
_entity_poly.pdbx_seq_one_letter_code
_entity_poly.pdbx_strand_id
1 'polypeptide(L)'
;MSFIEYGDTIKDGDTAIVFLGHESMFPVKVQHGSVTQTKYGVIRHSTDLIGKKYGSKVTCSKGGWVFILHPTPELWTMNLPHRTQILYSTDISIITMMLELKPGSIVCESGTGSGSLSHALIRTVAPTGHLYTVEFHQQRAEKAREEFREHGVEHLVTVTNQDVCKNGFGVSSIADAVFLDIPSPWEAIGHAKAALKVEGGRICSFSPCIEQVQRTCLAMEEHGFTEINTLEILLRVYNVRTISLQIPDLGKVSEDNSSIGFDSSNPSNQGSPCTNPQQGTVQFKSAVPLREMVGHTGYLTFATKS
;
A
#
# COMPACT_ATOMS: atom_id res chain seq x y z
N MET A 1 16.36 5.19 13.05
CA MET A 1 14.99 4.68 12.88
C MET A 1 15.01 3.24 12.40
N SER A 2 13.93 2.47 12.60
CA SER A 2 13.73 1.27 11.80
C SER A 2 12.31 1.26 11.23
N PHE A 3 12.16 0.81 9.98
CA PHE A 3 10.86 0.53 9.37
C PHE A 3 10.16 -0.71 9.99
N ILE A 4 10.84 -1.37 10.93
CA ILE A 4 10.46 -2.64 11.55
C ILE A 4 10.05 -2.50 13.03
N GLU A 5 10.37 -1.38 13.68
CA GLU A 5 10.01 -1.09 15.07
C GLU A 5 9.57 0.37 15.23
N TYR A 6 8.59 0.60 16.11
CA TYR A 6 8.13 1.95 16.41
C TYR A 6 9.06 2.68 17.38
N GLY A 7 9.47 3.89 17.01
CA GLY A 7 10.08 4.87 17.92
C GLY A 7 9.05 5.88 18.45
N ASP A 8 9.19 6.30 19.71
CA ASP A 8 8.34 7.38 20.28
C ASP A 8 8.79 8.76 19.80
N THR A 9 10.11 9.01 19.75
CA THR A 9 10.71 10.32 19.45
C THR A 9 11.51 10.31 18.15
N ILE A 10 11.42 11.40 17.39
CA ILE A 10 12.19 11.66 16.17
C ILE A 10 13.66 11.90 16.52
N LYS A 11 14.57 11.19 15.84
CA LYS A 11 16.02 11.30 16.02
C LYS A 11 16.70 11.82 14.75
N ASP A 12 17.95 12.22 14.90
CA ASP A 12 18.80 12.55 13.75
C ASP A 12 19.03 11.29 12.89
N GLY A 13 18.99 11.45 11.57
CA GLY A 13 19.10 10.35 10.59
C GLY A 13 17.80 9.62 10.27
N ASP A 14 16.72 9.88 11.00
CA ASP A 14 15.41 9.24 10.79
C ASP A 14 14.74 9.69 9.47
N THR A 15 14.02 8.79 8.80
CA THR A 15 13.10 9.13 7.69
C THR A 15 11.70 9.39 8.26
N ALA A 16 11.28 10.63 8.38
CA ALA A 16 9.94 10.98 8.86
C ALA A 16 8.98 11.27 7.69
N ILE A 17 7.68 11.08 7.89
CA ILE A 17 6.65 11.45 6.90
C ILE A 17 6.01 12.76 7.32
N VAL A 18 6.17 13.80 6.49
CA VAL A 18 5.49 15.09 6.70
C VAL A 18 4.08 14.98 6.11
N PHE A 19 3.07 15.07 6.96
CA PHE A 19 1.67 14.99 6.57
C PHE A 19 1.04 16.38 6.53
N LEU A 20 0.66 16.83 5.33
CA LEU A 20 -0.03 18.10 5.06
C LEU A 20 -1.52 17.89 4.77
N GLY A 21 -1.92 16.67 4.46
CA GLY A 21 -3.29 16.25 4.16
C GLY A 21 -3.30 14.87 3.51
N HIS A 22 -4.48 14.26 3.32
CA HIS A 22 -4.61 12.91 2.78
C HIS A 22 -3.96 12.71 1.40
N GLU A 23 -3.97 13.74 0.55
CA GLU A 23 -3.37 13.72 -0.79
C GLU A 23 -2.00 14.43 -0.84
N SER A 24 -1.50 14.90 0.29
CA SER A 24 -0.28 15.72 0.35
C SER A 24 0.56 15.31 1.54
N MET A 25 1.51 14.43 1.26
CA MET A 25 2.55 13.98 2.18
C MET A 25 3.85 13.83 1.39
N PHE A 26 4.98 13.78 2.10
CA PHE A 26 6.27 13.43 1.52
C PHE A 26 7.24 12.97 2.61
N PRO A 27 8.27 12.16 2.27
CA PRO A 27 9.27 11.72 3.22
C PRO A 27 10.36 12.80 3.38
N VAL A 28 10.91 12.90 4.60
CA VAL A 28 12.03 13.78 4.90
C VAL A 28 13.09 13.03 5.69
N LYS A 29 14.35 13.14 5.25
CA LYS A 29 15.49 12.69 6.03
C LYS A 29 15.82 13.75 7.08
N VAL A 30 15.59 13.43 8.35
CA VAL A 30 15.84 14.32 9.49
C VAL A 30 17.34 14.42 9.71
N GLN A 31 17.84 15.65 9.77
CA GLN A 31 19.27 15.96 9.84
C GLN A 31 19.49 17.26 10.61
N HIS A 32 20.41 17.27 11.56
CA HIS A 32 20.81 18.48 12.27
C HIS A 32 21.25 19.59 11.31
N GLY A 33 20.75 20.82 11.56
CA GLY A 33 21.04 22.00 10.76
C GLY A 33 20.23 22.11 9.46
N SER A 34 19.59 21.03 9.02
CA SER A 34 18.78 21.02 7.81
C SER A 34 17.40 21.66 8.01
N VAL A 35 16.83 22.09 6.89
CA VAL A 35 15.51 22.72 6.82
C VAL A 35 14.68 22.10 5.72
N THR A 36 13.38 21.98 5.95
CA THR A 36 12.40 21.53 4.95
C THR A 36 11.40 22.62 4.66
N GLN A 37 11.19 22.91 3.38
CA GLN A 37 10.22 23.90 2.92
C GLN A 37 8.86 23.23 2.70
N THR A 38 7.79 23.88 3.18
CA THR A 38 6.41 23.46 2.93
C THR A 38 5.57 24.64 2.49
N LYS A 39 4.38 24.37 1.96
CA LYS A 39 3.37 25.42 1.69
C LYS A 39 2.98 26.23 2.95
N TYR A 40 3.15 25.65 4.14
CA TYR A 40 2.87 26.27 5.43
C TYR A 40 4.07 26.99 6.06
N GLY A 41 5.23 26.99 5.40
CA GLY A 41 6.47 27.61 5.88
C GLY A 41 7.60 26.61 6.11
N VAL A 42 8.66 27.08 6.75
CA VAL A 42 9.89 26.31 7.02
C VAL A 42 9.70 25.44 8.26
N ILE A 43 10.22 24.22 8.20
CA ILE A 43 10.43 23.31 9.33
C ILE A 43 11.95 23.18 9.54
N ARG A 44 12.45 23.57 10.72
CA ARG A 44 13.87 23.43 11.09
C ARG A 44 14.06 22.10 11.80
N HIS A 45 14.88 21.21 11.24
CA HIS A 45 14.98 19.84 11.76
C HIS A 45 15.49 19.82 13.21
N SER A 46 16.52 20.62 13.53
CA SER A 46 17.11 20.67 14.87
C SER A 46 16.15 21.06 15.98
N THR A 47 15.21 21.99 15.73
CA THR A 47 14.35 22.57 16.79
C THR A 47 12.91 22.09 16.71
N ASP A 48 12.44 21.81 15.49
CA ASP A 48 11.03 21.57 15.22
C ASP A 48 10.73 20.07 15.06
N LEU A 49 11.74 19.24 14.79
CA LEU A 49 11.60 17.78 14.61
C LEU A 49 12.34 16.97 15.67
N ILE A 50 13.67 17.11 15.77
CA ILE A 50 14.50 16.26 16.63
C ILE A 50 14.07 16.38 18.10
N GLY A 51 13.86 15.23 18.74
CA GLY A 51 13.39 15.12 20.12
C GLY A 51 11.87 15.29 20.30
N LYS A 52 11.12 15.65 19.25
CA LYS A 52 9.65 15.65 19.30
C LYS A 52 9.10 14.23 19.11
N LYS A 53 7.90 13.99 19.61
CA LYS A 53 7.22 12.70 19.42
C LYS A 53 6.65 12.56 18.02
N TYR A 54 6.66 11.35 17.46
CA TYR A 54 5.86 11.06 16.27
C TYR A 54 4.37 11.28 16.54
N GLY A 55 3.63 11.68 15.50
CA GLY A 55 2.23 12.10 15.58
C GLY A 55 2.04 13.54 16.09
N SER A 56 3.10 14.24 16.48
CA SER A 56 2.99 15.62 16.97
C SER A 56 2.64 16.61 15.87
N LYS A 57 1.86 17.63 16.25
CA LYS A 57 1.62 18.82 15.45
C LYS A 57 2.85 19.75 15.52
N VAL A 58 3.44 20.06 14.37
CA VAL A 58 4.59 20.96 14.25
C VAL A 58 4.17 22.24 13.56
N THR A 59 4.39 23.38 14.22
CA THR A 59 4.10 24.71 13.67
C THR A 59 5.25 25.16 12.78
N CYS A 60 4.92 25.54 11.54
CA CYS A 60 5.86 26.05 10.55
C CYS A 60 6.02 27.58 10.66
N SER A 61 7.06 28.12 10.01
CA SER A 61 7.43 29.55 10.14
C SER A 61 6.36 30.57 9.71
N LYS A 62 5.37 30.21 8.88
CA LYS A 62 4.27 31.12 8.45
C LYS A 62 3.00 30.98 9.31
N GLY A 63 3.07 30.30 10.45
CA GLY A 63 1.94 30.09 11.37
C GLY A 63 1.02 28.90 11.00
N GLY A 64 1.20 28.30 9.82
CA GLY A 64 0.58 27.01 9.49
C GLY A 64 1.25 25.84 10.22
N TRP A 65 0.72 24.64 10.06
CA TRP A 65 1.20 23.46 10.80
C TRP A 65 1.10 22.19 9.97
N VAL A 66 1.87 21.17 10.37
CA VAL A 66 1.89 19.82 9.79
C VAL A 66 1.86 18.76 10.90
N PHE A 67 1.55 17.51 10.55
CA PHE A 67 1.82 16.37 11.42
C PHE A 67 3.07 15.63 10.93
N ILE A 68 3.86 15.10 11.87
CA ILE A 68 5.04 14.29 11.55
C ILE A 68 4.75 12.84 11.93
N LEU A 69 4.56 11.98 10.94
CA LEU A 69 4.19 10.58 11.14
C LEU A 69 5.43 9.68 11.15
N HIS A 70 5.36 8.62 11.96
CA HIS A 70 6.34 7.54 11.90
C HIS A 70 6.21 6.85 10.53
N PRO A 71 7.30 6.53 9.83
CA PRO A 71 7.17 5.86 8.55
C PRO A 71 6.66 4.44 8.75
N THR A 72 5.90 4.00 7.76
CA THR A 72 5.54 2.60 7.54
C THR A 72 5.75 2.30 6.07
N PRO A 73 5.89 1.03 5.66
CA PRO A 73 5.90 0.67 4.25
C PRO A 73 4.70 1.24 3.46
N GLU A 74 3.49 1.30 4.01
CA GLU A 74 2.33 1.89 3.33
C GLU A 74 2.51 3.39 3.08
N LEU A 75 2.99 4.13 4.10
CA LEU A 75 3.27 5.55 3.94
C LEU A 75 4.45 5.76 2.97
N TRP A 76 5.45 4.89 3.00
CA TRP A 76 6.57 4.95 2.06
C TRP A 76 6.14 4.68 0.62
N THR A 77 5.33 3.65 0.38
CA THR A 77 4.73 3.35 -0.93
C THR A 77 4.04 4.56 -1.55
N MET A 78 3.35 5.36 -0.75
CA MET A 78 2.66 6.57 -1.23
C MET A 78 3.59 7.76 -1.53
N ASN A 79 4.85 7.71 -1.05
CA ASN A 79 5.71 8.89 -0.94
C ASN A 79 7.12 8.68 -1.51
N LEU A 80 7.48 7.46 -1.88
CA LEU A 80 8.81 7.12 -2.36
C LEU A 80 9.12 7.79 -3.71
N PRO A 81 10.40 8.06 -4.00
CA PRO A 81 10.79 8.56 -5.31
C PRO A 81 10.64 7.45 -6.36
N HIS A 82 9.61 7.57 -7.20
CA HIS A 82 9.34 6.59 -8.26
C HIS A 82 10.48 6.51 -9.28
N ARG A 83 11.02 5.30 -9.45
CA ARG A 83 11.98 4.95 -10.52
C ARG A 83 11.36 3.98 -11.53
N THR A 84 10.30 3.31 -11.12
CA THR A 84 9.53 2.31 -11.85
C THR A 84 8.06 2.49 -11.52
N GLN A 85 7.19 1.81 -12.28
CA GLN A 85 5.87 1.48 -11.75
C GLN A 85 6.04 0.66 -10.47
N ILE A 86 5.14 0.83 -9.51
CA ILE A 86 5.18 0.14 -8.22
C ILE A 86 3.87 -0.58 -7.94
N LEU A 87 3.94 -1.57 -7.06
CA LEU A 87 2.78 -2.13 -6.40
C LEU A 87 2.35 -1.23 -5.24
N TYR A 88 1.03 -1.10 -5.09
CA TYR A 88 0.40 -0.37 -4.00
C TYR A 88 -0.09 -1.33 -2.91
N SER A 89 -0.45 -0.78 -1.75
CA SER A 89 -0.78 -1.54 -0.54
C SER A 89 -1.86 -2.60 -0.76
N THR A 90 -2.81 -2.38 -1.67
CA THR A 90 -3.86 -3.37 -1.99
C THR A 90 -3.26 -4.68 -2.50
N ASP A 91 -2.49 -4.61 -3.59
CA ASP A 91 -1.84 -5.80 -4.18
C ASP A 91 -0.81 -6.38 -3.22
N ILE A 92 0.00 -5.53 -2.59
CA ILE A 92 1.00 -5.94 -1.59
C ILE A 92 0.37 -6.73 -0.44
N SER A 93 -0.81 -6.32 0.06
CA SER A 93 -1.48 -7.01 1.16
C SER A 93 -1.89 -8.44 0.79
N ILE A 94 -2.39 -8.63 -0.43
CA ILE A 94 -2.80 -9.94 -0.94
C ILE A 94 -1.57 -10.80 -1.25
N ILE A 95 -0.54 -10.23 -1.87
CA ILE A 95 0.75 -10.92 -2.10
C ILE A 95 1.30 -11.44 -0.77
N THR A 96 1.37 -10.58 0.24
CA THR A 96 1.92 -10.92 1.56
C THR A 96 1.16 -12.08 2.20
N MET A 97 -0.17 -12.04 2.16
CA MET A 97 -1.05 -13.07 2.71
C MET A 97 -0.96 -14.39 1.93
N MET A 98 -1.05 -14.34 0.60
CA MET A 98 -1.13 -15.52 -0.28
C MET A 98 0.23 -16.20 -0.50
N LEU A 99 1.34 -15.51 -0.23
CA LEU A 99 2.68 -16.08 -0.09
C LEU A 99 2.96 -16.61 1.33
N GLU A 100 2.00 -16.50 2.25
CA GLU A 100 2.09 -17.01 3.63
C GLU A 100 3.27 -16.41 4.43
N LEU A 101 3.59 -15.14 4.15
CA LEU A 101 4.73 -14.47 4.75
C LEU A 101 4.49 -14.21 6.23
N LYS A 102 5.53 -14.45 7.02
CA LYS A 102 5.54 -14.27 8.48
C LYS A 102 6.95 -13.96 8.97
N PRO A 103 7.11 -13.52 10.23
CA PRO A 103 8.43 -13.39 10.84
C PRO A 103 9.26 -14.67 10.67
N GLY A 104 10.48 -14.54 10.15
CA GLY A 104 11.36 -15.68 9.85
C GLY A 104 11.29 -16.22 8.43
N SER A 105 10.31 -15.81 7.61
CA SER A 105 10.26 -16.24 6.20
C SER A 105 11.49 -15.74 5.42
N ILE A 106 12.05 -16.60 4.57
CA ILE A 106 13.06 -16.23 3.58
C ILE A 106 12.36 -16.02 2.25
N VAL A 107 12.51 -14.83 1.67
CA VAL A 107 11.79 -14.44 0.45
C VAL A 107 12.78 -14.09 -0.65
N CYS A 108 12.51 -14.56 -1.85
CA CYS A 108 13.20 -14.14 -3.06
C CYS A 108 12.30 -13.20 -3.86
N GLU A 109 12.82 -12.06 -4.32
CA GLU A 109 12.10 -11.04 -5.09
C GLU A 109 12.87 -10.69 -6.36
N SER A 110 12.16 -10.51 -7.48
CA SER A 110 12.71 -9.81 -8.65
C SER A 110 11.57 -9.22 -9.47
N GLY A 111 11.59 -7.97 -9.92
CA GLY A 111 12.64 -6.97 -9.74
C GLY A 111 12.49 -6.12 -8.48
N THR A 112 13.61 -5.63 -7.92
CA THR A 112 13.57 -4.68 -6.78
C THR A 112 12.87 -3.37 -7.12
N GLY A 113 13.08 -2.83 -8.34
CA GLY A 113 12.42 -1.63 -8.82
C GLY A 113 12.62 -0.40 -7.92
N SER A 114 11.51 0.17 -7.46
CA SER A 114 11.53 1.31 -6.51
C SER A 114 11.45 0.89 -5.04
N GLY A 115 11.47 -0.41 -4.73
CA GLY A 115 11.51 -0.92 -3.36
C GLY A 115 10.19 -0.80 -2.57
N SER A 116 9.05 -0.56 -3.24
CA SER A 116 7.73 -0.50 -2.58
C SER A 116 7.39 -1.81 -1.88
N LEU A 117 7.37 -2.91 -2.66
CA LEU A 117 7.12 -4.25 -2.13
C LEU A 117 8.23 -4.68 -1.16
N SER A 118 9.51 -4.44 -1.50
CA SER A 118 10.64 -4.82 -0.66
C SER A 118 10.52 -4.32 0.78
N HIS A 119 10.10 -3.06 1.01
CA HIS A 119 9.88 -2.55 2.38
C HIS A 119 8.76 -3.29 3.12
N ALA A 120 7.68 -3.64 2.41
CA ALA A 120 6.57 -4.40 3.00
C ALA A 120 6.98 -5.85 3.33
N LEU A 121 7.77 -6.49 2.45
CA LEU A 121 8.35 -7.82 2.68
C LEU A 121 9.27 -7.79 3.90
N ILE A 122 10.24 -6.88 3.93
CA ILE A 122 11.21 -6.72 5.03
C ILE A 122 10.50 -6.59 6.38
N ARG A 123 9.50 -5.71 6.48
CA ARG A 123 8.71 -5.56 7.71
C ARG A 123 8.03 -6.86 8.11
N THR A 124 7.46 -7.59 7.16
CA THR A 124 6.70 -8.80 7.45
C THR A 124 7.59 -9.94 7.92
N VAL A 125 8.80 -10.06 7.36
CA VAL A 125 9.73 -11.16 7.66
C VAL A 125 10.66 -10.87 8.84
N ALA A 126 10.80 -9.61 9.24
CA ALA A 126 11.55 -9.21 10.43
C ALA A 126 11.02 -9.91 11.70
N PRO A 127 11.88 -10.13 12.72
CA PRO A 127 13.31 -9.79 12.77
C PRO A 127 14.24 -10.91 12.31
N THR A 128 13.73 -12.11 12.05
CA THR A 128 14.55 -13.32 11.82
C THR A 128 14.53 -13.82 10.38
N GLY A 129 13.70 -13.24 9.50
CA GLY A 129 13.65 -13.58 8.08
C GLY A 129 14.65 -12.77 7.27
N HIS A 130 14.68 -13.01 5.95
CA HIS A 130 15.59 -12.32 5.05
C HIS A 130 15.00 -12.18 3.65
N LEU A 131 15.24 -11.04 3.00
CA LEU A 131 14.85 -10.77 1.62
C LEU A 131 16.08 -10.87 0.69
N TYR A 132 16.04 -11.77 -0.28
CA TYR A 132 16.98 -11.81 -1.40
C TYR A 132 16.32 -11.20 -2.62
N THR A 133 16.68 -9.95 -2.96
CA THR A 133 16.07 -9.23 -4.08
C THR A 133 17.06 -9.05 -5.23
N VAL A 134 16.59 -9.20 -6.46
CA VAL A 134 17.39 -9.09 -7.68
C VAL A 134 16.90 -7.91 -8.51
N GLU A 135 17.84 -7.10 -9.02
CA GLU A 135 17.56 -6.01 -9.94
C GLU A 135 18.65 -5.96 -11.01
N PHE A 136 18.29 -6.18 -12.27
CA PHE A 136 19.26 -6.23 -13.36
C PHE A 136 19.87 -4.86 -13.70
N HIS A 137 19.17 -3.77 -13.41
CA HIS A 137 19.65 -2.42 -13.71
C HIS A 137 20.50 -1.84 -12.58
N GLN A 138 21.79 -1.70 -12.83
CA GLN A 138 22.80 -1.32 -11.83
C GLN A 138 22.41 -0.10 -10.98
N GLN A 139 22.03 1.01 -11.61
CA GLN A 139 21.69 2.24 -10.88
C GLN A 139 20.50 2.07 -9.93
N ARG A 140 19.51 1.23 -10.30
CA ARG A 140 18.35 0.96 -9.43
C ARG A 140 18.74 0.06 -8.27
N ALA A 141 19.57 -0.94 -8.52
CA ALA A 141 20.11 -1.82 -7.48
C ALA A 141 20.94 -1.02 -6.46
N GLU A 142 21.82 -0.14 -6.92
CA GLU A 142 22.61 0.74 -6.04
C GLU A 142 21.73 1.68 -5.23
N LYS A 143 20.74 2.32 -5.87
CA LYS A 143 19.79 3.21 -5.16
C LYS A 143 18.98 2.47 -4.10
N ALA A 144 18.51 1.25 -4.39
CA ALA A 144 17.79 0.44 -3.42
C ALA A 144 18.68 0.09 -2.22
N ARG A 145 19.96 -0.29 -2.43
CA ARG A 145 20.91 -0.55 -1.33
C ARG A 145 21.11 0.69 -0.44
N GLU A 146 21.27 1.86 -1.05
CA GLU A 146 21.37 3.12 -0.31
C GLU A 146 20.13 3.34 0.56
N GLU A 147 18.94 3.20 0.00
CA GLU A 147 17.68 3.38 0.73
C GLU A 147 17.54 2.37 1.89
N PHE A 148 17.83 1.09 1.67
CA PHE A 148 17.77 0.08 2.72
C PHE A 148 18.76 0.36 3.87
N ARG A 149 19.96 0.87 3.54
CA ARG A 149 20.93 1.30 4.55
C ARG A 149 20.46 2.54 5.30
N GLU A 150 19.97 3.56 4.59
CA GLU A 150 19.44 4.78 5.20
C GLU A 150 18.24 4.50 6.11
N HIS A 151 17.42 3.52 5.76
CA HIS A 151 16.25 3.10 6.54
C HIS A 151 16.56 2.09 7.64
N GLY A 152 17.83 1.71 7.81
CA GLY A 152 18.29 0.82 8.88
C GLY A 152 17.85 -0.62 8.72
N VAL A 153 17.53 -1.07 7.50
CA VAL A 153 17.01 -2.42 7.21
C VAL A 153 17.94 -3.26 6.34
N GLU A 154 19.13 -2.76 6.00
CA GLU A 154 20.15 -3.47 5.19
C GLU A 154 20.49 -4.87 5.72
N HIS A 155 20.42 -5.09 7.04
CA HIS A 155 20.69 -6.38 7.66
C HIS A 155 19.64 -7.47 7.36
N LEU A 156 18.46 -7.10 6.86
CA LEU A 156 17.36 -8.02 6.50
C LEU A 156 17.22 -8.22 4.98
N VAL A 157 18.09 -7.61 4.17
CA VAL A 157 17.96 -7.63 2.72
C VAL A 157 19.31 -7.74 2.02
N THR A 158 19.37 -8.57 0.99
CA THR A 158 20.51 -8.66 0.08
C THR A 158 20.05 -8.31 -1.33
N VAL A 159 20.62 -7.24 -1.89
CA VAL A 159 20.32 -6.78 -3.25
C VAL A 159 21.41 -7.27 -4.20
N THR A 160 21.05 -8.09 -5.17
CA THR A 160 21.96 -8.62 -6.19
C THR A 160 21.69 -7.98 -7.54
N ASN A 161 22.74 -7.45 -8.18
CA ASN A 161 22.62 -6.86 -9.51
C ASN A 161 22.90 -7.90 -10.59
N GLN A 162 21.85 -8.57 -11.08
CA GLN A 162 21.95 -9.57 -12.14
C GLN A 162 20.62 -9.79 -12.87
N ASP A 163 20.68 -10.52 -13.98
CA ASP A 163 19.50 -10.99 -14.70
C ASP A 163 18.98 -12.28 -14.06
N VAL A 164 17.79 -12.21 -13.44
CA VAL A 164 17.15 -13.35 -12.76
C VAL A 164 16.75 -14.46 -13.74
N CYS A 165 16.43 -14.13 -14.99
CA CYS A 165 16.03 -15.12 -16.00
C CYS A 165 17.21 -15.97 -16.49
N LYS A 166 18.44 -15.49 -16.28
CA LYS A 166 19.67 -16.20 -16.69
C LYS A 166 20.41 -16.82 -15.52
N ASN A 167 20.49 -16.09 -14.40
CA ASN A 167 21.36 -16.43 -13.27
C ASN A 167 20.57 -16.77 -12.00
N GLY A 168 19.24 -16.69 -12.03
CA GLY A 168 18.38 -16.91 -10.88
C GLY A 168 18.58 -15.91 -9.75
N PHE A 169 18.28 -16.34 -8.52
CA PHE A 169 18.25 -15.48 -7.33
C PHE A 169 19.58 -15.42 -6.57
N GLY A 170 20.61 -16.15 -7.01
CA GLY A 170 21.89 -16.28 -6.29
C GLY A 170 21.80 -17.15 -5.03
N VAL A 171 20.65 -17.79 -4.78
CA VAL A 171 20.41 -18.71 -3.67
C VAL A 171 19.64 -19.94 -4.16
N SER A 172 19.77 -21.06 -3.45
CA SER A 172 19.06 -22.30 -3.80
C SER A 172 18.54 -23.03 -2.56
N SER A 173 17.32 -23.55 -2.66
CA SER A 173 16.70 -24.40 -1.65
C SER A 173 16.56 -23.79 -0.25
N ILE A 174 16.42 -22.46 -0.16
CA ILE A 174 16.29 -21.75 1.13
C ILE A 174 15.04 -20.88 1.24
N ALA A 175 14.39 -20.51 0.13
CA ALA A 175 13.27 -19.58 0.17
C ALA A 175 11.95 -20.27 0.53
N ASP A 176 11.18 -19.65 1.42
CA ASP A 176 9.79 -20.01 1.71
C ASP A 176 8.85 -19.48 0.61
N ALA A 177 9.20 -18.32 0.04
CA ALA A 177 8.41 -17.67 -0.99
C ALA A 177 9.26 -17.01 -2.08
N VAL A 178 8.70 -16.95 -3.29
CA VAL A 178 9.25 -16.19 -4.43
C VAL A 178 8.21 -15.21 -4.96
N PHE A 179 8.62 -13.97 -5.22
CA PHE A 179 7.82 -12.97 -5.90
C PHE A 179 8.49 -12.50 -7.20
N LEU A 180 7.72 -12.43 -8.29
CA LEU A 180 8.16 -11.98 -9.61
C LEU A 180 7.35 -10.77 -10.10
N ASP A 181 8.01 -9.63 -10.34
CA ASP A 181 7.53 -8.46 -11.07
C ASP A 181 8.60 -8.08 -12.10
N ILE A 182 8.57 -8.79 -13.23
CA ILE A 182 9.49 -8.63 -14.37
C ILE A 182 8.70 -8.81 -15.68
N PRO A 183 9.23 -8.34 -16.83
CA PRO A 183 8.51 -8.46 -18.11
C PRO A 183 8.30 -9.89 -18.62
N SER A 184 9.22 -10.80 -18.32
CA SER A 184 9.22 -12.20 -18.78
C SER A 184 9.28 -13.19 -17.61
N PRO A 185 8.28 -13.23 -16.72
CA PRO A 185 8.33 -14.07 -15.51
C PRO A 185 8.39 -15.57 -15.80
N TRP A 186 7.84 -16.02 -16.94
CA TRP A 186 7.90 -17.42 -17.38
C TRP A 186 9.34 -17.94 -17.54
N GLU A 187 10.31 -17.09 -17.87
CA GLU A 187 11.73 -17.48 -17.99
C GLU A 187 12.40 -17.69 -16.62
N ALA A 188 11.85 -17.10 -15.55
CA ALA A 188 12.40 -17.19 -14.20
C ALA A 188 11.78 -18.32 -13.36
N ILE A 189 10.74 -19.02 -13.85
CA ILE A 189 10.01 -20.04 -13.07
C ILE A 189 10.91 -21.21 -12.64
N GLY A 190 11.79 -21.68 -13.53
CA GLY A 190 12.78 -22.72 -13.17
C GLY A 190 13.72 -22.27 -12.06
N HIS A 191 14.21 -21.03 -12.13
CA HIS A 191 15.04 -20.44 -11.09
C HIS A 191 14.29 -20.22 -9.77
N ALA A 192 13.01 -19.84 -9.85
CA ALA A 192 12.14 -19.72 -8.67
C ALA A 192 11.97 -21.07 -7.97
N LYS A 193 11.70 -22.16 -8.72
CA LYS A 193 11.61 -23.51 -8.16
C LYS A 193 12.91 -23.96 -7.48
N ALA A 194 14.06 -23.60 -8.08
CA ALA A 194 15.38 -23.90 -7.53
C ALA A 194 15.73 -23.08 -6.28
N ALA A 195 15.19 -21.87 -6.15
CA ALA A 195 15.36 -21.02 -4.97
C ALA A 195 14.51 -21.46 -3.77
N LEU A 196 13.27 -21.91 -4.04
CA LEU A 196 12.36 -22.42 -3.03
C LEU A 196 12.93 -23.67 -2.32
N LYS A 197 12.66 -23.81 -1.02
CA LYS A 197 13.04 -24.96 -0.18
C LYS A 197 12.62 -26.30 -0.79
N VAL A 198 13.32 -27.37 -0.43
CA VAL A 198 13.03 -28.71 -0.96
C VAL A 198 11.70 -29.25 -0.44
N GLU A 199 11.32 -28.86 0.77
CA GLU A 199 10.06 -29.20 1.42
C GLU A 199 8.85 -28.47 0.82
N GLY A 200 9.08 -27.47 -0.03
CA GLY A 200 8.04 -26.70 -0.71
C GLY A 200 8.10 -25.20 -0.43
N GLY A 201 7.14 -24.47 -0.98
CA GLY A 201 6.99 -23.03 -0.80
C GLY A 201 6.03 -22.39 -1.79
N ARG A 202 5.83 -21.08 -1.67
CA ARG A 202 4.83 -20.33 -2.45
C ARG A 202 5.50 -19.45 -3.50
N ILE A 203 4.88 -19.31 -4.66
CA ILE A 203 5.30 -18.35 -5.68
C ILE A 203 4.14 -17.43 -6.04
N CYS A 204 4.48 -16.17 -6.35
CA CYS A 204 3.56 -15.19 -6.91
C CYS A 204 4.25 -14.46 -8.06
N SER A 205 3.55 -14.29 -9.17
CA SER A 205 3.96 -13.45 -10.30
C SER A 205 2.94 -12.36 -10.53
N PHE A 206 3.40 -11.13 -10.70
CA PHE A 206 2.61 -10.00 -11.14
C PHE A 206 2.78 -9.81 -12.66
N SER A 207 1.69 -9.54 -13.38
CA SER A 207 1.74 -9.27 -14.82
C SER A 207 0.60 -8.36 -15.28
N PRO A 208 0.88 -7.26 -15.99
CA PRO A 208 -0.17 -6.36 -16.49
C PRO A 208 -0.95 -6.92 -17.70
N CYS A 209 -0.38 -7.86 -18.45
CA CYS A 209 -1.00 -8.40 -19.66
C CYS A 209 -1.40 -9.87 -19.48
N ILE A 210 -2.57 -10.25 -20.00
CA ILE A 210 -3.10 -11.61 -19.84
C ILE A 210 -2.26 -12.65 -20.60
N GLU A 211 -1.56 -12.25 -21.67
CA GLU A 211 -0.64 -13.11 -22.41
C GLU A 211 0.60 -13.47 -21.59
N GLN A 212 1.03 -12.57 -20.70
CA GLN A 212 2.12 -12.84 -19.75
C GLN A 212 1.67 -13.86 -18.70
N VAL A 213 0.43 -13.71 -18.20
CA VAL A 213 -0.19 -14.68 -17.28
C VAL A 213 -0.25 -16.07 -17.92
N GLN A 214 -0.75 -16.17 -19.16
CA GLN A 214 -0.86 -17.44 -19.88
C GLN A 214 0.48 -18.17 -19.96
N ARG A 215 1.55 -17.47 -20.37
CA ARG A 215 2.90 -18.05 -20.44
C ARG A 215 3.44 -18.47 -19.08
N THR A 216 3.13 -17.68 -18.04
CA THR A 216 3.56 -17.95 -16.66
C THR A 216 2.89 -19.21 -16.11
N CYS A 217 1.58 -19.35 -16.29
CA CYS A 217 0.84 -20.54 -15.89
C CYS A 217 1.39 -21.80 -16.59
N LEU A 218 1.61 -21.73 -17.91
CA LEU A 218 2.19 -22.85 -18.67
C LEU A 218 3.58 -23.24 -18.15
N ALA A 219 4.44 -22.25 -17.88
CA ALA A 219 5.77 -22.50 -17.32
C ALA A 219 5.69 -23.08 -15.90
N MET A 220 4.75 -22.62 -15.07
CA MET A 220 4.49 -23.18 -13.74
C MET A 220 4.06 -24.66 -13.82
N GLU A 221 3.15 -25.01 -14.73
CA GLU A 221 2.72 -26.39 -14.97
C GLU A 221 3.88 -27.28 -15.45
N GLU A 222 4.66 -26.81 -16.43
CA GLU A 222 5.82 -27.54 -16.97
C GLU A 222 6.87 -27.82 -15.87
N HIS A 223 7.06 -26.86 -14.97
CA HIS A 223 7.97 -27.01 -13.83
C HIS A 223 7.31 -27.72 -12.64
N GLY A 224 6.09 -28.24 -12.76
CA GLY A 224 5.42 -29.06 -11.74
C GLY A 224 4.99 -28.29 -10.50
N PHE A 225 4.69 -26.99 -10.63
CA PHE A 225 3.96 -26.26 -9.60
C PHE A 225 2.49 -26.72 -9.58
N THR A 226 1.87 -26.68 -8.40
CA THR A 226 0.48 -27.05 -8.16
C THR A 226 -0.30 -25.84 -7.66
N GLU A 227 -1.62 -25.96 -7.51
CA GLU A 227 -2.50 -24.89 -6.98
C GLU A 227 -2.36 -23.54 -7.72
N ILE A 228 -2.20 -23.59 -9.04
CA ILE A 228 -2.05 -22.39 -9.87
C ILE A 228 -3.38 -21.61 -9.86
N ASN A 229 -3.34 -20.38 -9.35
CA ASN A 229 -4.50 -19.52 -9.18
C ASN A 229 -4.14 -18.10 -9.62
N THR A 230 -4.93 -17.52 -10.53
CA THR A 230 -4.77 -16.11 -10.95
C THR A 230 -5.92 -15.27 -10.44
N LEU A 231 -5.59 -14.11 -9.89
CA LEU A 231 -6.55 -13.15 -9.33
C LEU A 231 -6.20 -11.70 -9.70
N GLU A 232 -7.21 -10.84 -9.66
CA GLU A 232 -7.12 -9.39 -9.81
C GLU A 232 -7.86 -8.74 -8.64
N ILE A 233 -7.31 -7.66 -8.08
CA ILE A 233 -7.94 -6.95 -6.95
C ILE A 233 -8.19 -5.48 -7.32
N LEU A 234 -9.45 -5.07 -7.23
CA LEU A 234 -9.87 -3.70 -7.52
C LEU A 234 -10.26 -2.96 -6.24
N LEU A 235 -9.46 -1.95 -5.87
CA LEU A 235 -9.75 -1.11 -4.71
C LEU A 235 -10.83 -0.07 -5.04
N ARG A 236 -11.86 0.02 -4.19
CA ARG A 236 -12.85 1.10 -4.24
C ARG A 236 -12.86 1.91 -2.94
N VAL A 237 -12.48 3.18 -3.06
CA VAL A 237 -12.50 4.14 -1.94
C VAL A 237 -13.81 4.94 -1.96
N TYR A 238 -14.39 5.15 -0.78
CA TYR A 238 -15.64 5.90 -0.60
C TYR A 238 -15.40 7.15 0.26
N ASN A 239 -15.94 8.29 -0.19
CA ASN A 239 -16.07 9.50 0.62
C ASN A 239 -17.38 9.47 1.39
N VAL A 240 -17.31 9.58 2.71
CA VAL A 240 -18.49 9.73 3.56
C VAL A 240 -18.87 11.21 3.59
N ARG A 241 -20.06 11.54 3.08
CA ARG A 241 -20.60 12.90 3.06
C ARG A 241 -22.08 12.94 3.42
N THR A 242 -22.52 14.09 3.94
CA THR A 242 -23.94 14.39 4.08
C THR A 242 -24.48 14.83 2.73
N ILE A 243 -25.55 14.19 2.25
CA ILE A 243 -26.26 14.56 1.02
C ILE A 243 -27.60 15.16 1.41
N SER A 244 -27.93 16.29 0.78
CA SER A 244 -29.24 16.94 0.88
C SER A 244 -29.98 16.76 -0.43
N LEU A 245 -31.11 16.07 -0.42
CA LEU A 245 -32.01 15.97 -1.56
C LEU A 245 -33.17 16.95 -1.40
N GLN A 246 -33.46 17.68 -2.46
CA GLN A 246 -34.64 18.55 -2.53
C GLN A 246 -35.87 17.66 -2.69
N ILE A 247 -36.87 17.87 -1.83
CA ILE A 247 -38.18 17.25 -1.99
C ILE A 247 -38.85 17.98 -3.18
N PRO A 248 -39.28 17.26 -4.24
CA PRO A 248 -39.97 17.89 -5.35
C PRO A 248 -41.24 18.59 -4.87
N ASP A 249 -41.44 19.83 -5.28
CA ASP A 249 -42.71 20.52 -5.10
C ASP A 249 -43.71 19.96 -6.12
N LEU A 250 -44.69 19.19 -5.63
CA LEU A 250 -45.74 18.57 -6.44
C LEU A 250 -46.99 19.47 -6.55
N GLY A 251 -46.92 20.72 -6.08
CA GLY A 251 -48.04 21.63 -5.99
C GLY A 251 -48.85 21.43 -4.72
N LYS A 252 -49.66 22.43 -4.35
CA LYS A 252 -50.63 22.29 -3.25
C LYS A 252 -51.68 21.27 -3.68
N VAL A 253 -51.91 20.26 -2.84
CA VAL A 253 -53.16 19.48 -2.91
C VAL A 253 -54.28 20.51 -2.74
N SER A 254 -55.09 20.71 -3.77
CA SER A 254 -56.35 21.43 -3.62
C SER A 254 -57.12 20.71 -2.52
N GLU A 255 -57.42 21.40 -1.43
CA GLU A 255 -58.32 20.91 -0.39
C GLU A 255 -59.71 20.70 -1.02
N ASP A 256 -59.91 19.55 -1.66
CA ASP A 256 -61.24 19.03 -1.87
C ASP A 256 -61.74 18.56 -0.50
N ASN A 257 -62.55 19.41 0.11
CA ASN A 257 -63.39 19.11 1.25
C ASN A 257 -64.10 17.76 1.05
N SER A 258 -63.53 16.69 1.57
CA SER A 258 -64.25 15.46 1.86
C SER A 258 -63.68 14.84 3.12
N SER A 259 -64.40 15.09 4.20
CA SER A 259 -64.27 14.49 5.52
C SER A 259 -64.25 12.96 5.44
N ILE A 260 -63.11 12.34 5.69
CA ILE A 260 -63.05 10.94 6.13
C ILE A 260 -62.02 10.87 7.27
N GLY A 261 -62.53 10.82 8.50
CA GLY A 261 -61.73 10.59 9.69
C GLY A 261 -61.18 9.18 9.71
N PHE A 262 -59.92 9.02 10.09
CA PHE A 262 -59.40 7.73 10.56
C PHE A 262 -58.47 7.91 11.75
N ASP A 263 -58.75 7.07 12.74
CA ASP A 263 -58.31 7.09 14.12
C ASP A 263 -56.79 7.10 14.35
N SER A 264 -56.41 7.89 15.34
CA SER A 264 -55.10 7.90 15.98
C SER A 264 -54.93 6.71 16.95
N SER A 265 -54.05 5.76 16.62
CA SER A 265 -53.35 4.93 17.62
C SER A 265 -52.17 4.13 17.03
N ASN A 266 -50.94 4.60 17.23
CA ASN A 266 -49.81 3.76 17.69
C ASN A 266 -48.48 4.54 17.81
N PRO A 267 -47.74 4.43 18.94
CA PRO A 267 -46.43 5.05 19.12
C PRO A 267 -45.30 4.01 19.01
N SER A 268 -44.62 3.93 17.86
CA SER A 268 -43.31 3.27 17.77
C SER A 268 -42.60 3.54 16.45
N ASN A 269 -41.71 4.53 16.42
CA ASN A 269 -40.51 4.48 15.58
C ASN A 269 -39.47 5.52 16.03
N GLN A 270 -38.45 5.05 16.76
CA GLN A 270 -37.21 5.79 16.95
C GLN A 270 -36.36 5.62 15.69
N GLY A 271 -36.19 6.71 14.95
CA GLY A 271 -35.39 6.76 13.72
C GLY A 271 -35.85 7.82 12.73
N SER A 272 -36.31 8.98 13.23
CA SER A 272 -36.87 10.03 12.38
C SER A 272 -35.74 10.84 11.71
N PRO A 273 -35.75 11.04 10.39
CA PRO A 273 -34.94 12.07 9.77
C PRO A 273 -35.40 13.43 10.32
N CYS A 274 -34.46 14.29 10.71
CA CYS A 274 -34.76 15.66 11.15
C CYS A 274 -35.35 16.45 9.97
N THR A 275 -36.67 16.46 9.86
CA THR A 275 -37.40 17.29 8.91
C THR A 275 -37.57 18.68 9.51
N ASN A 276 -36.84 19.67 8.98
CA ASN A 276 -37.12 21.07 9.30
C ASN A 276 -38.34 21.51 8.48
N PRO A 277 -39.49 21.86 9.09
CA PRO A 277 -40.76 22.04 8.38
C PRO A 277 -40.85 23.29 7.48
N GLN A 278 -39.77 24.06 7.33
CA GLN A 278 -39.80 25.35 6.62
C GLN A 278 -38.99 25.38 5.31
N GLN A 279 -38.40 24.28 4.85
CA GLN A 279 -37.89 24.15 3.47
C GLN A 279 -37.61 22.67 3.15
N GLY A 280 -38.25 22.16 2.10
CA GLY A 280 -38.32 20.74 1.73
C GLY A 280 -36.99 20.12 1.32
N THR A 281 -36.15 19.79 2.30
CA THR A 281 -34.94 18.99 2.08
C THR A 281 -34.89 17.79 3.02
N VAL A 282 -34.47 16.64 2.50
CA VAL A 282 -34.12 15.45 3.29
C VAL A 282 -32.60 15.33 3.30
N GLN A 283 -32.01 15.25 4.49
CA GLN A 283 -30.58 15.03 4.67
C GLN A 283 -30.29 13.62 5.18
N PHE A 284 -29.28 12.98 4.61
CA PHE A 284 -28.77 11.69 5.10
C PHE A 284 -27.27 11.56 4.85
N LYS A 285 -26.60 10.73 5.68
CA LYS A 285 -25.20 10.36 5.46
C LYS A 285 -25.12 9.28 4.38
N SER A 286 -24.19 9.43 3.45
CA SER A 286 -23.98 8.47 2.37
C SER A 286 -22.49 8.26 2.11
N ALA A 287 -22.11 7.02 1.81
CA ALA A 287 -20.80 6.66 1.30
C ALA A 287 -20.85 6.73 -0.24
N VAL A 288 -20.12 7.68 -0.82
CA VAL A 288 -20.11 7.90 -2.26
C VAL A 288 -18.74 7.52 -2.82
N PRO A 289 -18.66 6.68 -3.87
CA PRO A 289 -17.37 6.35 -4.47
C PRO A 289 -16.70 7.61 -5.02
N LEU A 290 -15.36 7.60 -5.05
CA LEU A 290 -14.62 8.64 -5.77
C LEU A 290 -15.03 8.65 -7.25
N ARG A 291 -15.08 9.85 -7.85
CA ARG A 291 -15.51 10.03 -9.25
C ARG A 291 -14.57 9.34 -10.24
N GLU A 292 -13.29 9.29 -9.90
CA GLU A 292 -12.25 8.60 -10.65
C GLU A 292 -11.73 7.46 -9.78
N MET A 293 -11.58 6.28 -10.39
CA MET A 293 -11.03 5.10 -9.75
C MET A 293 -9.82 4.63 -10.53
N VAL A 294 -8.81 4.15 -9.81
CA VAL A 294 -7.68 3.47 -10.44
C VAL A 294 -8.22 2.24 -11.16
N GLY A 295 -7.85 2.09 -12.42
CA GLY A 295 -8.22 0.94 -13.24
C GLY A 295 -7.40 -0.30 -12.89
N HIS A 296 -7.21 -1.16 -13.89
CA HIS A 296 -6.38 -2.35 -13.78
C HIS A 296 -4.93 -2.01 -13.41
N THR A 297 -4.39 -2.66 -12.38
CA THR A 297 -2.96 -2.64 -12.05
C THR A 297 -2.23 -3.79 -12.74
N GLY A 298 -2.66 -5.02 -12.46
CA GLY A 298 -2.14 -6.24 -13.03
C GLY A 298 -2.81 -7.48 -12.44
N TYR A 299 -2.52 -8.62 -13.02
CA TYR A 299 -2.91 -9.94 -12.52
C TYR A 299 -1.84 -10.47 -11.56
N LEU A 300 -2.27 -11.16 -10.51
CA LEU A 300 -1.42 -11.89 -9.59
C LEU A 300 -1.66 -13.39 -9.77
N THR A 301 -0.63 -14.12 -10.20
CA THR A 301 -0.67 -15.58 -10.36
C THR A 301 0.12 -16.24 -9.26
N PHE A 302 -0.55 -17.04 -8.42
CA PHE A 302 0.03 -17.80 -7.32
C PHE A 302 0.15 -19.27 -7.68
N ALA A 303 1.14 -19.95 -7.09
CA ALA A 303 1.26 -21.41 -7.15
C ALA A 303 2.05 -21.96 -5.96
N THR A 304 2.01 -23.28 -5.78
CA THR A 304 2.69 -24.03 -4.71
C THR A 304 3.76 -24.94 -5.30
N LYS A 305 4.96 -24.93 -4.72
CA LYS A 305 5.91 -26.04 -4.81
C LYS A 305 5.63 -26.98 -3.65
N SER A 306 5.32 -28.23 -3.97
CA SER A 306 5.11 -29.33 -3.02
C SER A 306 6.28 -30.31 -3.01
#